data_AF-A0A933BYB2-F1
#
_entry.id   AF-A0A933BYB2-F1
#
_cell.length_a   1.000
_cell.length_b   1.000
_cell.length_c   1.000
_cell.angle_alpha   90.00
_cell.angle_beta   90.00
_cell.angle_gamma   90.00
#
_symmetry.space_group_name_H-M   'P 1'
#
loop_
_entity.id
_entity.type
_entity.pdbx_description
1 polymer ?
#
loop_
_entity_poly.entity_id
_entity_poly.type
_entity_poly.pdbx_seq_one_letter_code
_entity_poly.pdbx_strand_id
1 'polypeptide(L)'
;MAEEHAGAWLSVAALAVLFTIAGFLWHDLPAQARPGRACPPGDWDRALAEASAAAVRGEPTLALRCAYRAYIEAEAAGAGAALVQVGDFLHSLGRQRYLKISVRSAYLRAAEHARQKREWPVMAAVATRLLALGDLEEAGALLAELCSQMASGAPGVPCDPIRLTAVPTLSGEE
;
A
#
# COMPACT_ATOMS: atom_id res chain seq x y z
N MET A 1 -61.64 5.89 26.84
CA MET A 1 -60.50 4.97 26.61
C MET A 1 -60.20 4.83 25.11
N ALA A 2 -59.98 5.95 24.39
CA ALA A 2 -59.70 5.93 22.94
C ALA A 2 -58.51 6.81 22.53
N GLU A 3 -57.85 7.48 23.48
CA GLU A 3 -56.76 8.43 23.19
C GLU A 3 -55.36 7.80 23.32
N GLU A 4 -55.23 6.61 23.92
CA GLU A 4 -53.91 5.95 24.08
C GLU A 4 -53.40 5.28 22.79
N HIS A 5 -54.26 4.96 21.83
CA HIS A 5 -53.84 4.26 20.61
C HIS A 5 -53.22 5.19 19.56
N ALA A 6 -53.49 6.50 19.57
CA ALA A 6 -52.99 7.42 18.55
C ALA A 6 -51.46 7.63 18.62
N GLY A 7 -50.86 7.56 19.82
CA GLY A 7 -49.41 7.67 20.00
C GLY A 7 -48.63 6.45 19.47
N ALA A 8 -49.25 5.27 19.50
CA ALA A 8 -48.61 4.04 19.01
C ALA A 8 -48.47 4.04 17.48
N TRP A 9 -49.47 4.54 16.75
CA TRP A 9 -49.43 4.59 15.28
C TRP A 9 -48.40 5.58 14.75
N LEU A 10 -48.23 6.74 15.40
CA LEU A 10 -47.16 7.70 15.07
C LEU A 10 -45.76 7.09 15.23
N SER A 11 -45.58 6.26 16.26
CA SER A 11 -44.30 5.59 16.53
C SER A 11 -43.95 4.55 15.46
N VAL A 12 -44.95 3.78 15.00
CA VAL A 12 -44.76 2.76 13.95
C VAL A 12 -44.49 3.41 12.59
N ALA A 13 -45.19 4.50 12.27
CA ALA A 13 -44.97 5.23 11.03
C ALA A 13 -43.58 5.86 10.97
N ALA A 14 -43.10 6.46 12.08
CA ALA A 14 -41.75 7.00 12.17
C ALA A 14 -40.68 5.91 11.99
N LEU A 15 -40.90 4.72 12.56
CA LEU A 15 -39.99 3.58 12.42
C LEU A 15 -39.94 3.06 10.97
N ALA A 16 -41.09 2.99 10.29
CA ALA A 16 -41.17 2.58 8.89
C ALA A 16 -40.44 3.58 7.98
N VAL A 17 -40.59 4.88 8.24
CA VAL A 17 -39.86 5.93 7.51
C VAL A 17 -38.35 5.81 7.74
N LEU A 18 -37.90 5.59 8.98
CA LEU A 18 -36.48 5.36 9.29
C LEU A 18 -35.93 4.10 8.59
N PHE A 19 -36.68 3.00 8.56
CA PHE A 19 -36.28 1.79 7.83
C PHE A 19 -36.20 2.01 6.32
N THR A 20 -37.13 2.79 5.77
CA THR A 20 -37.14 3.11 4.33
C THR A 20 -35.96 4.02 3.98
N ILE A 21 -35.67 5.03 4.80
CA ILE A 21 -34.49 5.90 4.65
C ILE A 21 -33.20 5.09 4.80
N ALA A 22 -33.12 4.19 5.78
CA ALA A 22 -31.97 3.30 5.95
C ALA A 22 -31.79 2.35 4.76
N GLY A 23 -32.87 1.80 4.22
CA GLY A 23 -32.85 0.97 3.01
C GLY A 23 -32.46 1.74 1.76
N PHE A 24 -32.92 2.99 1.61
CA PHE A 24 -32.56 3.88 0.51
C PHE A 24 -31.10 4.30 0.60
N LEU A 25 -30.62 4.69 1.79
CA LEU A 25 -29.20 4.91 2.08
C LEU A 25 -28.37 3.67 1.77
N TRP A 26 -28.88 2.47 2.05
CA TRP A 26 -28.18 1.22 1.74
C TRP A 26 -28.10 0.91 0.24
N HIS A 27 -29.12 1.31 -0.52
CA HIS A 27 -29.17 1.13 -1.97
C HIS A 27 -28.38 2.19 -2.74
N ASP A 28 -28.33 3.43 -2.24
CA ASP A 28 -27.56 4.54 -2.80
C ASP A 28 -26.11 4.59 -2.30
N LEU A 29 -25.73 3.71 -1.35
CA LEU A 29 -24.32 3.49 -1.06
C LEU A 29 -23.67 2.94 -2.34
N PRO A 30 -22.69 3.63 -2.94
CA PRO A 30 -21.98 3.11 -4.10
C PRO A 30 -21.51 1.69 -3.74
N ALA A 31 -21.48 0.77 -4.70
CA ALA A 31 -21.08 -0.63 -4.51
C ALA A 31 -19.76 -0.83 -3.71
N GLN A 32 -18.99 0.23 -3.55
CA GLN A 32 -17.81 0.40 -2.70
C GLN A 32 -18.06 0.36 -1.17
N ALA A 33 -19.30 0.52 -0.70
CA ALA A 33 -19.63 0.55 0.73
C ALA A 33 -20.46 -0.65 1.23
N ARG A 34 -20.64 -1.68 0.38
CA ARG A 34 -20.89 -3.03 0.91
C ARG A 34 -19.70 -3.39 1.82
N PRO A 35 -19.89 -4.11 2.93
CA PRO A 35 -18.79 -4.67 3.71
C PRO A 35 -18.01 -5.64 2.81
N GLY A 36 -17.08 -5.08 2.02
CA GLY A 36 -16.21 -5.84 1.14
C GLY A 36 -15.37 -6.76 1.99
N ARG A 37 -15.03 -7.94 1.43
CA ARG A 37 -14.18 -8.94 2.08
C ARG A 37 -13.04 -8.24 2.84
N ALA A 38 -12.88 -8.59 4.11
CA ALA A 38 -11.79 -8.06 4.89
C ALA A 38 -10.47 -8.66 4.37
N CYS A 39 -9.40 -7.87 4.39
CA CYS A 39 -8.09 -8.46 4.21
C CYS A 39 -7.82 -9.40 5.40
N PRO A 40 -7.40 -10.65 5.18
CA PRO A 40 -7.11 -11.55 6.28
C PRO A 40 -6.03 -10.95 7.20
N PRO A 41 -6.15 -11.10 8.53
CA PRO A 41 -5.05 -10.78 9.42
C PRO A 41 -3.88 -11.75 9.18
N GLY A 42 -2.65 -11.28 9.28
CA GLY A 42 -1.46 -12.10 9.09
C GLY A 42 -0.20 -11.27 8.97
N ASP A 43 0.84 -11.87 8.40
CA ASP A 43 2.08 -11.18 8.04
C ASP A 43 1.93 -10.40 6.73
N TRP A 44 2.84 -9.45 6.52
CA TRP A 44 2.85 -8.58 5.35
C TRP A 44 2.84 -9.35 4.02
N ASP A 45 3.55 -10.50 3.96
CA ASP A 45 3.60 -11.40 2.80
C ASP A 45 2.20 -11.89 2.40
N ARG A 46 1.41 -12.31 3.38
CA ARG A 46 0.06 -12.83 3.17
C ARG A 46 -0.89 -11.73 2.73
N ALA A 47 -0.76 -10.54 3.32
CA ALA A 47 -1.52 -9.37 2.92
C ALA A 47 -1.19 -8.94 1.47
N LEU A 48 0.08 -8.99 1.07
CA LEU A 48 0.50 -8.66 -0.30
C LEU A 48 0.05 -9.72 -1.32
N ALA A 49 0.09 -11.00 -0.95
CA ALA A 49 -0.43 -12.09 -1.78
C ALA A 49 -1.95 -11.94 -2.03
N GLU A 50 -2.73 -11.62 -0.98
CA GLU A 50 -4.16 -11.36 -1.13
C GLU A 50 -4.40 -10.10 -1.97
N ALA A 51 -3.60 -9.05 -1.80
CA ALA A 51 -3.68 -7.84 -2.61
C ALA A 51 -3.51 -8.16 -4.10
N SER A 52 -2.49 -8.97 -4.42
CA SER A 52 -2.19 -9.42 -5.79
C SER A 52 -3.31 -10.26 -6.37
N ALA A 53 -3.83 -11.23 -5.60
CA ALA A 53 -4.94 -12.06 -6.02
C ALA A 53 -6.22 -11.23 -6.26
N ALA A 54 -6.51 -10.24 -5.40
CA ALA A 54 -7.63 -9.33 -5.56
C ALA A 54 -7.49 -8.46 -6.82
N ALA A 55 -6.29 -8.01 -7.15
CA ALA A 55 -6.04 -7.25 -8.38
C ALA A 55 -6.36 -8.07 -9.63
N VAL A 56 -5.93 -9.34 -9.69
CA VAL A 56 -6.23 -10.26 -10.79
C VAL A 56 -7.72 -10.54 -10.92
N ARG A 57 -8.45 -10.61 -9.79
CA ARG A 57 -9.92 -10.77 -9.78
C ARG A 57 -10.69 -9.51 -10.16
N GLY A 58 -10.03 -8.38 -10.41
CA GLY A 58 -10.70 -7.11 -10.69
C GLY A 58 -11.38 -6.50 -9.46
N GLU A 59 -10.86 -6.75 -8.26
CA GLU A 59 -11.35 -6.22 -6.98
C GLU A 59 -10.43 -5.08 -6.46
N PRO A 60 -10.38 -3.90 -7.11
CA PRO A 60 -9.39 -2.86 -6.83
C PRO A 60 -9.46 -2.34 -5.39
N THR A 61 -10.67 -2.19 -4.83
CA THR A 61 -10.84 -1.74 -3.44
C THR A 61 -10.27 -2.74 -2.44
N LEU A 62 -10.39 -4.05 -2.70
CA LEU A 62 -9.79 -5.08 -1.85
C LEU A 62 -8.27 -5.11 -2.01
N ALA A 63 -7.78 -5.05 -3.24
CA ALA A 63 -6.35 -5.00 -3.56
C ALA A 63 -5.66 -3.84 -2.83
N LEU A 64 -6.24 -2.63 -2.89
CA LEU A 64 -5.71 -1.45 -2.21
C LEU A 64 -5.74 -1.60 -0.68
N ARG A 65 -6.82 -2.15 -0.13
CA ARG A 65 -6.97 -2.34 1.33
C ARG A 65 -5.96 -3.35 1.86
N CYS A 66 -5.72 -4.43 1.11
CA CYS A 66 -4.72 -5.43 1.45
C CYS A 66 -3.28 -4.93 1.27
N ALA A 67 -3.00 -4.17 0.20
CA ALA A 67 -1.70 -3.54 0.03
C ALA A 67 -1.38 -2.53 1.14
N TYR A 68 -2.38 -1.76 1.57
CA TYR A 68 -2.25 -0.85 2.72
C TYR A 68 -1.93 -1.60 4.01
N ARG A 69 -2.55 -2.76 4.23
CA ARG A 69 -2.27 -3.60 5.39
C ARG A 69 -0.86 -4.19 5.33
N ALA A 70 -0.46 -4.72 4.17
CA ALA A 70 0.89 -5.21 3.93
C ALA A 70 1.94 -4.13 4.20
N TYR A 71 1.67 -2.88 3.80
CA TYR A 71 2.54 -1.74 4.12
C TYR A 71 2.70 -1.53 5.62
N ILE A 72 1.60 -1.45 6.39
CA ILE A 72 1.66 -1.23 7.85
C ILE A 72 2.42 -2.37 8.54
N GLU A 73 2.13 -3.61 8.15
CA GLU A 73 2.77 -4.79 8.74
C GLU A 73 4.27 -4.86 8.38
N ALA A 74 4.65 -4.48 7.15
CA ALA A 74 6.05 -4.37 6.73
C ALA A 74 6.80 -3.24 7.47
N GLU A 75 6.17 -2.07 7.67
CA GLU A 75 6.75 -0.95 8.43
C GLU A 75 6.93 -1.35 9.91
N ALA A 76 5.95 -2.01 10.52
CA ALA A 76 6.03 -2.51 11.89
C ALA A 76 7.14 -3.57 12.07
N ALA A 77 7.37 -4.41 11.06
CA ALA A 77 8.47 -5.38 11.04
C ALA A 77 9.83 -4.76 10.67
N GLY A 78 9.85 -3.50 10.21
CA GLY A 78 11.04 -2.85 9.66
C GLY A 78 11.60 -3.58 8.42
N ALA A 79 10.74 -4.23 7.63
CA ALA A 79 11.12 -5.01 6.47
C ALA A 79 11.27 -4.10 5.23
N GLY A 80 12.45 -3.50 5.05
CA GLY A 80 12.71 -2.55 3.95
C GLY A 80 12.43 -3.16 2.56
N ALA A 81 12.86 -4.40 2.32
CA ALA A 81 12.59 -5.11 1.07
C ALA A 81 11.08 -5.32 0.81
N ALA A 82 10.30 -5.60 1.86
CA ALA A 82 8.85 -5.74 1.77
C ALA A 82 8.18 -4.41 1.36
N LEU A 83 8.65 -3.29 1.92
CA LEU A 83 8.14 -1.96 1.55
C LEU A 83 8.41 -1.62 0.08
N VAL A 84 9.54 -2.06 -0.49
CA VAL A 84 9.80 -1.94 -1.94
C VAL A 84 8.80 -2.76 -2.74
N GLN A 85 8.55 -4.02 -2.37
CA GLN A 85 7.57 -4.88 -3.07
C GLN A 85 6.15 -4.31 -3.01
N VAL A 86 5.74 -3.79 -1.85
CA VAL A 86 4.43 -3.11 -1.70
C VAL A 86 4.39 -1.84 -2.57
N GLY A 87 5.46 -1.06 -2.61
CA GLY A 87 5.57 0.11 -3.48
C GLY A 87 5.45 -0.25 -4.97
N ASP A 88 6.13 -1.30 -5.41
CA ASP A 88 6.07 -1.81 -6.79
C ASP A 88 4.65 -2.26 -7.16
N PHE A 89 3.99 -2.98 -6.24
CA PHE A 89 2.61 -3.40 -6.42
C PHE A 89 1.67 -2.19 -6.52
N LEU A 90 1.77 -1.21 -5.61
CA LEU A 90 0.99 0.02 -5.65
C LEU A 90 1.21 0.82 -6.95
N HIS A 91 2.44 0.81 -7.46
CA HIS A 91 2.76 1.41 -8.74
C HIS A 91 2.07 0.69 -9.90
N SER A 92 2.06 -0.65 -9.87
CA SER A 92 1.44 -1.50 -10.90
C SER A 92 -0.09 -1.35 -10.99
N LEU A 93 -0.75 -1.03 -9.87
CA LEU A 93 -2.21 -0.76 -9.83
C LEU A 93 -2.60 0.54 -10.55
N GLY A 94 -1.63 1.33 -11.00
CA GLY A 94 -1.84 2.58 -11.73
C GLY A 94 -2.13 3.76 -10.81
N ARG A 95 -1.98 4.99 -11.35
CA ARG A 95 -2.15 6.27 -10.65
C ARG A 95 -3.59 6.50 -10.18
N GLN A 96 -4.06 5.80 -9.16
CA GLN A 96 -5.26 6.20 -8.47
C GLN A 96 -4.90 7.33 -7.51
N ARG A 97 -5.38 8.55 -7.81
CA ARG A 97 -5.28 9.77 -6.98
C ARG A 97 -5.86 9.64 -5.56
N TYR A 98 -6.28 8.44 -5.17
CA TYR A 98 -6.99 8.12 -3.93
C TYR A 98 -6.22 7.19 -3.00
N LEU A 99 -4.99 6.83 -3.36
CA LEU A 99 -4.11 6.10 -2.47
C LEU A 99 -3.67 7.01 -1.30
N LYS A 100 -4.11 6.67 -0.07
CA LYS A 100 -3.63 7.32 1.16
C LYS A 100 -2.11 7.19 1.34
N ILE A 101 -1.49 6.18 0.71
CA ILE A 101 -0.04 5.99 0.67
C ILE A 101 0.46 6.36 -0.72
N SER A 102 1.34 7.34 -0.81
CA SER A 102 2.05 7.59 -2.06
C SER A 102 3.10 6.50 -2.30
N VAL A 103 3.24 6.02 -3.54
CA VAL A 103 4.33 5.10 -3.93
C VAL A 103 5.69 5.64 -3.47
N ARG A 104 5.87 6.97 -3.59
CA ARG A 104 7.01 7.71 -3.07
C ARG A 104 7.25 7.45 -1.57
N SER A 105 6.25 7.63 -0.72
CA SER A 105 6.41 7.45 0.74
C SER A 105 6.82 6.02 1.12
N ALA A 106 6.34 5.01 0.40
CA ALA A 106 6.75 3.62 0.64
C ALA A 106 8.25 3.41 0.34
N TYR A 107 8.74 3.97 -0.77
CA TYR A 107 10.16 3.93 -1.12
C TYR A 107 11.04 4.72 -0.14
N LEU A 108 10.61 5.92 0.30
CA LEU A 108 11.37 6.70 1.28
C LEU A 108 11.53 5.95 2.62
N ARG A 109 10.45 5.33 3.10
CA ARG A 109 10.50 4.49 4.31
C ARG A 109 11.37 3.25 4.13
N ALA A 110 11.31 2.62 2.95
CA ALA A 110 12.19 1.50 2.63
C ALA A 110 13.67 1.91 2.67
N ALA A 111 14.03 3.07 2.11
CA ALA A 111 15.38 3.61 2.18
C ALA A 111 15.81 3.93 3.62
N GLU A 112 14.92 4.51 4.43
CA GLU A 112 15.20 4.80 5.84
C GLU A 112 15.54 3.52 6.63
N HIS A 113 14.74 2.47 6.48
CA HIS A 113 15.01 1.18 7.11
C HIS A 113 16.28 0.50 6.57
N ALA A 114 16.47 0.53 5.25
CA ALA A 114 17.65 -0.04 4.63
C ALA A 114 18.94 0.66 5.10
N ARG A 115 18.90 1.99 5.28
CA ARG A 115 20.02 2.76 5.85
C ARG A 115 20.32 2.34 7.30
N GLN A 116 19.29 2.20 8.14
CA GLN A 116 19.45 1.76 9.53
C GLN A 116 20.08 0.36 9.63
N LYS A 117 19.66 -0.56 8.75
CA LYS A 117 20.12 -1.95 8.73
C LYS A 117 21.36 -2.19 7.86
N ARG A 118 21.86 -1.15 7.17
CA ARG A 118 22.96 -1.23 6.18
C ARG A 118 22.67 -2.23 5.05
N GLU A 119 21.41 -2.31 4.62
CA GLU A 119 20.95 -3.12 3.50
C GLU A 119 21.15 -2.35 2.17
N TRP A 120 22.41 -2.19 1.77
CA TRP A 120 22.79 -1.44 0.57
C TRP A 120 22.08 -1.89 -0.73
N PRO A 121 21.80 -3.19 -0.96
CA PRO A 121 21.02 -3.62 -2.13
C PRO A 121 19.59 -3.08 -2.14
N VAL A 122 18.93 -2.98 -0.97
CA VAL A 122 17.58 -2.43 -0.85
C VAL A 122 17.61 -0.93 -1.12
N MET A 123 18.61 -0.21 -0.61
CA MET A 123 18.81 1.21 -0.94
C MET A 123 19.00 1.43 -2.44
N ALA A 124 19.78 0.58 -3.13
CA ALA A 124 19.99 0.67 -4.58
C ALA A 124 18.70 0.43 -5.37
N ALA A 125 17.90 -0.56 -4.95
CA ALA A 125 16.58 -0.81 -5.52
C ALA A 125 15.65 0.41 -5.35
N VAL A 126 15.61 0.99 -4.15
CA VAL A 126 14.82 2.20 -3.87
C VAL A 126 15.25 3.37 -4.75
N ALA A 127 16.55 3.65 -4.84
CA ALA A 127 17.07 4.74 -5.67
C ALA A 127 16.65 4.59 -7.15
N THR A 128 16.71 3.37 -7.68
CA THR A 128 16.29 3.04 -9.05
C THR A 128 14.78 3.28 -9.25
N ARG A 129 13.95 2.91 -8.27
CA ARG A 129 12.50 3.16 -8.33
C ARG A 129 12.14 4.64 -8.22
N LEU A 130 12.85 5.40 -7.40
CA LEU A 130 12.66 6.86 -7.29
C LEU A 130 13.04 7.57 -8.60
N LEU A 131 14.12 7.14 -9.28
CA LEU A 131 14.45 7.62 -10.63
C LEU A 131 13.30 7.35 -11.61
N ALA A 132 12.74 6.14 -11.60
CA ALA A 132 11.61 5.79 -12.47
C ALA A 132 10.34 6.61 -12.18
N LEU A 133 10.17 7.08 -10.94
CA LEU A 133 9.09 8.01 -10.57
C LEU A 133 9.37 9.48 -10.93
N GLY A 134 10.60 9.80 -11.34
CA GLY A 134 11.05 11.18 -11.59
C GLY A 134 11.45 11.96 -10.34
N ASP A 135 11.65 11.28 -9.19
CA ASP A 135 12.13 11.90 -7.95
C ASP A 135 13.67 11.96 -7.96
N LEU A 136 14.21 12.86 -8.76
CA LEU A 136 15.64 12.96 -9.04
C LEU A 136 16.45 13.42 -7.83
N GLU A 137 15.87 14.23 -6.95
CA GLU A 137 16.56 14.78 -5.78
C GLU A 137 16.86 13.67 -4.76
N GLU A 138 15.84 12.92 -4.36
CA GLU A 138 16.03 11.85 -3.39
C GLU A 138 16.82 10.68 -3.97
N ALA A 139 16.54 10.32 -5.24
CA ALA A 139 17.31 9.29 -5.90
C ALA A 139 18.79 9.66 -5.99
N GLY A 140 19.11 10.92 -6.33
CA GLY A 140 20.48 11.42 -6.36
C GLY A 140 21.17 11.35 -5.00
N ALA A 141 20.46 11.70 -3.92
CA ALA A 141 20.98 11.62 -2.55
C ALA A 141 21.32 10.17 -2.15
N LEU A 142 20.43 9.22 -2.44
CA LEU A 142 20.67 7.80 -2.14
C LEU A 142 21.82 7.22 -2.96
N LEU A 143 21.94 7.59 -4.24
CA LEU A 143 23.06 7.16 -5.07
C LEU A 143 24.39 7.74 -4.57
N ALA A 144 24.42 9.02 -4.18
CA ALA A 144 25.60 9.64 -3.61
C ALA A 144 26.03 8.93 -2.30
N GLU A 145 25.08 8.57 -1.45
CA GLU A 145 25.33 7.82 -0.22
C GLU A 145 25.91 6.43 -0.51
N LEU A 146 25.31 5.68 -1.44
CA LEU A 146 25.82 4.36 -1.87
C LEU A 146 27.25 4.45 -2.40
N CYS A 147 27.57 5.50 -3.16
CA CYS A 147 28.93 5.70 -3.68
C CYS A 147 29.94 6.08 -2.61
N SER A 148 29.53 6.85 -1.61
CA SER A 148 30.37 7.14 -0.45
C SER A 148 30.72 5.86 0.34
N GLN A 149 29.77 4.93 0.50
CA GLN A 149 29.99 3.66 1.20
C GLN A 149 30.90 2.68 0.44
N MET A 150 30.95 2.77 -0.88
CA MET A 150 31.91 2.02 -1.67
C MET A 150 33.33 2.57 -1.56
N ALA A 151 33.50 3.89 -1.53
CA ALA A 151 34.80 4.52 -1.32
C ALA A 151 35.41 4.13 0.04
N SER A 152 34.58 3.76 1.02
CA SER A 152 35.00 3.21 2.31
C SER A 152 35.14 1.68 2.36
N GLY A 153 34.91 0.97 1.24
CA GLY A 153 35.19 -0.47 1.10
C GLY A 153 34.01 -1.41 1.34
N ALA A 154 32.75 -0.95 1.28
CA ALA A 154 31.59 -1.84 1.37
C ALA A 154 31.39 -2.66 0.06
N PRO A 155 31.37 -4.00 0.10
CA PRO A 155 31.19 -4.82 -1.10
C PRO A 155 29.75 -4.81 -1.62
N GLY A 156 29.56 -4.71 -2.94
CA GLY A 156 28.36 -5.22 -3.62
C GLY A 156 27.46 -4.27 -4.43
N VAL A 157 27.80 -3.00 -4.66
CA VAL A 157 26.89 -2.07 -5.38
C VAL A 157 27.63 -1.27 -6.47
N PRO A 158 27.45 -1.53 -7.78
CA PRO A 158 28.16 -0.76 -8.81
C PRO A 158 27.68 0.71 -8.87
N CYS A 159 28.58 1.68 -8.65
CA CYS A 159 28.32 3.13 -8.79
C CYS A 159 28.46 3.65 -10.22
N ASP A 160 28.04 2.84 -11.18
CA ASP A 160 27.83 3.34 -12.51
C ASP A 160 26.32 3.61 -12.62
N PRO A 161 25.86 4.88 -12.68
CA PRO A 161 24.43 5.19 -12.80
C PRO A 161 23.79 4.50 -14.02
N ILE A 162 24.61 4.15 -15.01
CA ILE A 162 24.24 3.38 -16.20
C ILE A 162 24.09 1.87 -15.91
N ARG A 163 24.78 1.31 -14.89
CA ARG A 163 24.63 -0.09 -14.47
C ARG A 163 23.57 -0.30 -13.38
N LEU A 164 23.18 0.75 -12.65
CA LEU A 164 22.12 0.70 -11.63
C LEU A 164 20.72 0.43 -12.23
N THR A 165 20.51 0.75 -13.51
CA THR A 165 19.30 0.34 -14.25
C THR A 165 19.26 -1.14 -14.61
N ALA A 166 20.37 -1.87 -14.43
CA ALA A 166 20.52 -3.28 -14.75
C ALA A 166 20.52 -4.20 -13.51
N VAL A 167 20.07 -3.72 -12.35
CA VAL A 167 19.88 -4.59 -11.18
C VAL A 167 18.77 -5.59 -11.51
N PRO A 168 19.06 -6.91 -11.55
CA PRO A 168 18.06 -7.91 -11.85
C PRO A 168 16.97 -7.85 -10.77
N THR A 169 15.73 -7.99 -11.20
CA THR A 169 14.58 -8.28 -10.35
C THR A 169 14.98 -9.29 -9.28
N LEU A 170 14.78 -8.95 -8.01
CA LEU A 170 14.86 -9.90 -6.90
C LEU A 170 13.73 -10.92 -7.06
N SER A 171 13.92 -11.83 -8.00
CA SER A 171 13.20 -13.09 -8.14
C SER A 171 13.94 -14.08 -7.26
N GLY A 172 13.31 -14.53 -6.18
CA GLY A 172 13.84 -15.61 -5.38
C GLY A 172 13.82 -16.92 -6.18
N GLU A 173 15.02 -17.44 -6.46
CA GLU A 173 15.39 -18.82 -6.76
C GLU A 173 16.85 -18.89 -6.23
N GLU A 174 17.29 -19.70 -5.27
CA GLU A 174 16.77 -20.87 -4.53
C GLU A 174 17.17 -20.79 -3.04
#